data_AF-A0A8C6N7V7-F1
#
_entry.id   AF-A0A8C6N7V7-F1
#
_cell.length_a   1.000
_cell.length_b   1.000
_cell.length_c   1.000
_cell.angle_alpha   90.00
_cell.angle_beta   90.00
_cell.angle_gamma   90.00
#
_symmetry.space_group_name_H-M   'P 1'
#
loop_
_entity.id
_entity.type
_entity.pdbx_description
1 polymer ?
#
loop_
_entity_poly.entity_id
_entity_poly.type
_entity_poly.pdbx_seq_one_letter_code
_entity_poly.pdbx_strand_id
1 'polypeptide(L)'
;MLDTLGLICMMWWCMMLFHPLHADIQYVEPEAQESPIANVKMNWKKMELTWDSSKNYSKYKCTIMDRDIESIQTEVDSPLCRFPVELYLPLHKGVFLTIEVPNTNISKTFTFIPGGINGSAIENFSCVIYNISFMNCTWQAGKDAPEDTQYFLYWQNSR
;
A
#
# COMPACT_ATOMS: atom_id res chain seq x y z
N MET A 1 41.33 -27.06 -14.91
CA MET A 1 39.89 -27.40 -14.90
C MET A 1 39.38 -26.99 -13.53
N LEU A 2 39.08 -25.69 -13.38
CA LEU A 2 38.82 -25.04 -12.09
C LEU A 2 37.32 -24.84 -11.93
N ASP A 3 36.75 -25.47 -10.91
CA ASP A 3 35.53 -25.14 -10.15
C ASP A 3 34.38 -24.40 -10.86
N THR A 4 33.83 -24.99 -11.92
CA THR A 4 32.51 -24.58 -12.41
C THR A 4 31.39 -24.93 -11.44
N LEU A 5 31.56 -25.97 -10.61
CA LEU A 5 30.53 -26.44 -9.67
C LEU A 5 30.34 -25.48 -8.47
N GLY A 6 31.41 -24.87 -7.96
CA GLY A 6 31.36 -23.91 -6.85
C GLY A 6 30.69 -22.59 -7.24
N LEU A 7 30.90 -22.13 -8.48
CA LEU A 7 30.26 -20.94 -9.04
C LEU A 7 28.74 -21.10 -9.19
N ILE A 8 28.27 -22.28 -9.58
CA ILE A 8 26.83 -22.56 -9.72
C ILE A 8 26.15 -22.57 -8.34
N CYS A 9 26.83 -23.09 -7.30
CA CYS A 9 26.31 -23.10 -5.93
C CYS A 9 26.18 -21.69 -5.32
N MET A 10 27.17 -20.83 -5.54
CA MET A 10 27.14 -19.43 -5.07
C MET A 10 26.07 -18.59 -5.80
N MET A 11 25.90 -18.81 -7.10
CA MET A 11 24.83 -18.17 -7.88
C MET A 11 23.43 -18.58 -7.40
N TRP A 12 23.26 -19.84 -6.96
CA TRP A 12 21.97 -20.31 -6.46
C TRP A 12 21.63 -19.76 -5.07
N TRP A 13 22.64 -19.47 -4.24
CA TRP A 13 22.44 -18.81 -2.95
C TRP A 13 22.09 -17.31 -3.08
N CYS A 14 22.63 -16.59 -4.06
CA CYS A 14 22.31 -15.16 -4.26
C CYS A 14 20.86 -14.92 -4.69
N MET A 15 20.23 -15.87 -5.40
CA MET A 15 18.84 -15.71 -5.88
C MET A 15 17.79 -15.88 -4.77
N MET A 16 18.17 -16.38 -3.58
CA MET A 16 17.24 -16.59 -2.45
C MET A 16 17.13 -15.39 -1.50
N LEU A 17 17.90 -14.31 -1.72
CA LEU A 17 17.95 -13.16 -0.81
C LEU A 17 16.99 -12.02 -1.17
N PHE A 18 16.43 -11.99 -2.39
CA PHE A 18 15.44 -10.98 -2.77
C PHE A 18 14.04 -11.41 -2.34
N HIS A 19 13.77 -11.33 -1.05
CA HIS A 19 12.38 -11.26 -0.60
C HIS A 19 11.81 -9.97 -1.19
N PRO A 20 10.75 -10.04 -2.02
CA PRO A 20 10.07 -8.82 -2.43
C PRO A 20 9.61 -8.15 -1.14
N LEU A 21 10.05 -6.91 -0.90
CA LEU A 21 9.51 -6.06 0.15
C LEU A 21 8.01 -5.92 -0.13
N HIS A 22 7.23 -6.81 0.46
CA HIS A 22 5.79 -6.72 0.45
C HIS A 22 5.42 -5.59 1.41
N ALA A 23 4.59 -4.67 0.94
CA ALA A 23 3.92 -3.77 1.85
C ALA A 23 3.07 -4.64 2.79
N ASP A 24 3.35 -4.58 4.08
CA ASP A 24 2.71 -5.44 5.07
C ASP A 24 1.49 -4.72 5.64
N ILE A 25 0.31 -5.36 5.61
CA ILE A 25 -0.88 -4.77 6.23
C ILE A 25 -0.71 -4.95 7.73
N GLN A 26 -0.21 -3.93 8.42
CA GLN A 26 -0.23 -3.90 9.88
C GLN A 26 -1.67 -3.69 10.36
N TYR A 27 -2.35 -4.81 10.58
CA TYR A 27 -3.63 -4.84 11.26
C TYR A 27 -3.43 -4.43 12.72
N VAL A 28 -4.00 -3.30 13.10
CA VAL A 28 -4.21 -2.96 14.51
C VAL A 28 -5.65 -3.35 14.83
N GLU A 29 -5.81 -4.46 15.55
CA GLU A 29 -7.07 -4.85 16.18
C GLU A 29 -7.39 -3.89 17.33
N PRO A 30 -8.67 -3.52 17.49
CA PRO A 30 -9.32 -3.99 18.70
C PRO A 30 -10.80 -4.38 18.47
N GLU A 31 -11.18 -5.61 18.80
CA GLU A 31 -12.07 -5.97 19.92
C GLU A 31 -12.51 -7.44 19.83
N ALA A 32 -12.78 -8.05 20.98
CA ALA A 32 -12.90 -9.48 21.26
C ALA A 32 -14.13 -10.20 20.66
N GLN A 33 -14.65 -9.76 19.52
CA GLN A 33 -15.86 -10.30 18.91
C GLN A 33 -15.62 -10.59 17.42
N GLU A 34 -15.95 -11.81 16.98
CA GLU A 34 -15.85 -12.21 15.57
C GLU A 34 -16.61 -11.21 14.69
N SER A 35 -15.86 -10.33 14.00
CA SER A 35 -16.43 -9.36 13.08
C SER A 35 -16.98 -10.09 11.84
N PRO A 36 -18.19 -9.77 11.36
CA PRO A 36 -18.73 -10.37 10.14
C PRO A 36 -17.93 -9.99 8.89
N ILE A 37 -17.03 -9.00 8.97
CA ILE A 37 -16.09 -8.61 7.93
C ILE A 37 -14.73 -9.22 8.24
N ALA A 38 -14.24 -10.09 7.37
CA ALA A 38 -12.98 -10.84 7.53
C ALA A 38 -12.10 -10.72 6.28
N ASN A 39 -10.85 -11.23 6.36
CA ASN A 39 -9.92 -11.38 5.24
C ASN A 39 -9.77 -10.13 4.34
N VAL A 40 -9.66 -8.97 4.98
CA VAL A 40 -9.54 -7.69 4.29
C VAL A 40 -8.19 -7.62 3.55
N LYS A 41 -8.22 -7.29 2.27
CA LYS A 41 -7.05 -7.21 1.38
C LYS A 41 -7.05 -5.90 0.59
N MET A 42 -5.94 -5.19 0.66
CA MET A 42 -5.72 -3.93 -0.07
C MET A 42 -4.83 -4.17 -1.30
N ASN A 43 -5.36 -3.84 -2.47
CA ASN A 43 -4.60 -3.77 -3.72
C ASN A 43 -4.34 -2.30 -4.07
N TRP A 44 -3.22 -1.78 -3.57
CA TRP A 44 -2.82 -0.39 -3.75
C TRP A 44 -2.57 0.00 -5.21
N LYS A 45 -2.18 -0.93 -6.09
CA LYS A 45 -1.97 -0.64 -7.53
C LYS A 45 -3.27 -0.32 -8.27
N LYS A 46 -4.37 -0.93 -7.82
CA LYS A 46 -5.71 -0.72 -8.39
C LYS A 46 -6.58 0.18 -7.51
N MET A 47 -6.06 0.60 -6.35
CA MET A 47 -6.84 1.27 -5.30
C MET A 47 -8.12 0.49 -4.95
N GLU A 48 -7.98 -0.83 -4.83
CA GLU A 48 -9.08 -1.77 -4.59
C GLU A 48 -8.98 -2.39 -3.19
N LEU A 49 -10.07 -2.33 -2.44
CA LEU A 49 -10.23 -3.00 -1.15
C LEU A 49 -11.21 -4.15 -1.29
N THR A 50 -10.83 -5.34 -0.84
CA THR A 50 -11.65 -6.56 -0.89
C THR A 50 -11.74 -7.21 0.48
N TRP A 51 -12.86 -7.85 0.78
CA TRP A 51 -13.06 -8.54 2.07
C TRP A 51 -14.02 -9.72 1.90
N ASP A 52 -14.04 -10.59 2.91
CA ASP A 52 -15.05 -11.64 3.03
C ASP A 52 -16.13 -11.17 4.01
N SER A 53 -17.40 -11.41 3.68
CA SER A 53 -18.53 -11.11 4.56
C SER A 53 -19.25 -12.40 4.94
N SER A 54 -19.42 -12.66 6.24
CA SER A 54 -20.16 -13.83 6.72
C SER A 54 -21.68 -13.69 6.57
N LYS A 55 -22.16 -12.46 6.35
CA LYS A 55 -23.58 -12.15 6.11
C LYS A 55 -23.76 -11.40 4.79
N ASN A 56 -24.92 -11.58 4.16
CA ASN A 56 -25.28 -10.88 2.94
C ASN A 56 -25.88 -9.50 3.26
N TYR A 57 -25.02 -8.49 3.42
CA TYR A 57 -25.45 -7.10 3.53
C TYR A 57 -25.74 -6.51 2.15
N SER A 58 -26.74 -5.63 2.07
CA SER A 58 -27.14 -4.99 0.81
C SER A 58 -26.23 -3.83 0.40
N LYS A 59 -25.59 -3.20 1.38
CA LYS A 59 -24.71 -2.05 1.17
C LYS A 59 -23.57 -2.06 2.16
N TYR A 60 -22.44 -1.53 1.71
CA TYR A 60 -21.28 -1.19 2.50
C TYR A 60 -20.90 0.25 2.19
N LYS A 61 -20.26 0.90 3.15
CA LYS A 61 -19.66 2.20 2.98
C LYS A 61 -18.20 2.10 3.36
N CYS A 62 -17.34 2.47 2.41
CA CYS A 62 -15.91 2.43 2.56
C CYS A 62 -15.38 3.84 2.68
N THR A 63 -14.52 4.04 3.67
CA THR A 63 -13.89 5.32 3.95
C THR A 63 -12.39 5.14 3.92
N ILE A 64 -11.69 5.99 3.17
CA ILE A 64 -10.23 6.12 3.21
C ILE A 64 -9.88 7.50 3.77
N MET A 65 -9.01 7.53 4.76
CA MET A 65 -8.60 8.74 5.45
C MET A 65 -7.08 8.79 5.52
N ASP A 66 -6.51 9.91 5.10
CA ASP A 66 -5.15 10.30 5.43
C ASP A 66 -5.18 11.20 6.69
N ARG A 67 -4.04 11.39 7.36
CA ARG A 67 -3.97 12.25 8.55
C ARG A 67 -4.18 13.73 8.23
N ASP A 68 -3.85 14.15 7.01
CA ASP A 68 -3.81 15.55 6.60
C ASP A 68 -4.90 15.92 5.56
N ILE A 69 -5.66 14.93 5.03
CA ILE A 69 -6.64 15.11 3.93
C ILE A 69 -8.05 14.72 4.39
N GLU A 70 -9.07 15.34 3.78
CA GLU A 70 -10.47 14.98 3.96
C GLU A 70 -10.75 13.50 3.67
N SER A 71 -11.62 12.90 4.48
CA SER A 71 -12.05 11.51 4.33
C SER A 71 -12.83 11.32 3.02
N ILE A 72 -12.42 10.37 2.18
CA ILE A 72 -13.16 9.99 0.98
C ILE A 72 -14.05 8.81 1.32
N GLN A 73 -15.32 8.90 0.91
CA GLN A 73 -16.33 7.90 1.21
C GLN A 73 -16.96 7.39 -0.08
N THR A 74 -17.24 6.09 -0.15
CA THR A 74 -17.91 5.46 -1.28
C THR A 74 -18.86 4.37 -0.79
N GLU A 75 -20.10 4.39 -1.29
CA GLU A 75 -21.07 3.32 -1.04
C GLU A 75 -21.00 2.28 -2.15
N VAL A 76 -21.04 0.99 -1.77
CA VAL A 76 -21.02 -0.15 -2.69
C VAL A 76 -22.03 -1.22 -2.25
N ASP A 77 -22.45 -2.07 -3.16
CA ASP A 77 -23.39 -3.18 -2.96
C ASP A 77 -22.70 -4.56 -2.89
N SER A 78 -21.37 -4.59 -3.03
CA SER A 78 -20.55 -5.79 -3.09
C SER A 78 -19.32 -5.67 -2.18
N PRO A 79 -18.66 -6.79 -1.83
CA PRO A 79 -17.49 -6.78 -0.95
C PRO A 79 -16.20 -6.30 -1.64
N LEU A 80 -16.33 -5.26 -2.46
CA LEU A 80 -15.27 -4.64 -3.25
C LEU A 80 -15.49 -3.14 -3.24
N CYS A 81 -14.51 -2.40 -2.73
CA CYS A 81 -14.46 -0.95 -2.81
C CYS A 81 -13.34 -0.49 -3.73
N ARG A 82 -13.67 0.43 -4.63
CA ARG A 82 -12.72 1.06 -5.55
C ARG A 82 -12.65 2.55 -5.23
N PHE A 83 -11.46 3.02 -4.89
CA PHE A 83 -11.22 4.44 -4.65
C PHE A 83 -10.70 5.11 -5.93
N PRO A 84 -11.04 6.39 -6.18
CA PRO A 84 -10.55 7.11 -7.35
C PRO A 84 -9.02 7.25 -7.30
N VAL A 85 -8.34 6.88 -8.39
CA VAL A 85 -6.87 6.95 -8.53
C VAL A 85 -6.38 8.40 -8.69
N GLU A 86 -7.25 9.30 -9.15
CA GLU A 86 -6.99 10.74 -9.35
C GLU A 86 -6.68 11.50 -8.05
N LEU A 87 -6.94 10.89 -6.90
CA LEU A 87 -6.77 11.56 -5.62
C LEU A 87 -5.33 11.39 -5.12
N TYR A 88 -4.70 12.54 -4.83
CA TYR A 88 -3.37 12.61 -4.22
C TYR A 88 -3.40 12.07 -2.78
N LEU A 89 -3.46 10.76 -2.63
CA LEU A 89 -3.42 10.06 -1.35
C LEU A 89 -2.00 9.52 -1.10
N PRO A 90 -1.23 10.10 -0.18
CA PRO A 90 0.14 9.68 0.09
C PRO A 90 0.18 8.35 0.88
N LEU A 91 -0.09 7.23 0.21
CA LEU A 91 -0.11 5.89 0.82
C LEU A 91 1.19 5.54 1.57
N HIS A 92 2.32 6.14 1.18
CA HIS A 92 3.62 5.93 1.81
C HIS A 92 3.70 6.46 3.25
N LYS A 93 2.79 7.35 3.67
CA LYS A 93 2.64 7.81 5.06
C LYS A 93 1.76 6.89 5.90
N GLY A 94 1.13 5.92 5.26
CA GLY A 94 0.07 5.09 5.83
C GLY A 94 -1.28 5.79 5.84
N VAL A 95 -2.34 4.99 5.66
CA VAL A 95 -3.73 5.48 5.59
C VAL A 95 -4.65 4.65 6.46
N PHE A 96 -5.70 5.27 6.97
CA PHE A 96 -6.77 4.61 7.71
C PHE A 96 -7.90 4.24 6.76
N LEU A 97 -8.34 3.00 6.86
CA LEU A 97 -9.41 2.46 6.04
C LEU A 97 -10.50 1.94 6.98
N THR A 98 -11.75 2.30 6.68
CA THR A 98 -12.91 1.86 7.43
C THR A 98 -13.94 1.28 6.47
N ILE A 99 -14.46 0.11 6.79
CA ILE A 99 -15.61 -0.51 6.14
C ILE A 99 -16.74 -0.49 7.16
N GLU A 100 -17.87 0.12 6.81
CA GLU A 100 -19.07 0.15 7.66
C GLU A 100 -20.28 -0.40 6.90
N VAL A 101 -21.19 -1.04 7.63
CA VAL A 101 -22.48 -1.47 7.09
C VAL A 101 -23.54 -0.46 7.53
N PRO A 102 -24.16 0.31 6.61
CA PRO A 102 -25.13 1.34 6.96
C PRO A 102 -26.29 0.80 7.80
N ASN A 103 -26.81 1.63 8.71
CA ASN A 103 -27.90 1.29 9.63
C ASN A 103 -27.62 0.12 10.58
N THR A 104 -26.35 -0.22 10.80
CA THR A 104 -25.91 -1.23 11.77
C THR A 104 -24.74 -0.70 12.60
N ASN A 105 -24.37 -1.41 13.65
CA ASN A 105 -23.18 -1.15 14.46
C ASN A 105 -21.94 -1.90 13.97
N ILE A 106 -21.97 -2.44 12.75
CA ILE A 106 -20.87 -3.22 12.19
C ILE A 106 -19.96 -2.29 11.42
N SER A 107 -18.74 -2.16 11.92
CA SER A 107 -17.65 -1.52 11.21
C SER A 107 -16.36 -2.29 11.45
N LYS A 108 -15.42 -2.11 10.52
CA LYS A 108 -14.06 -2.62 10.64
C LYS A 108 -13.10 -1.56 10.15
N THR A 109 -12.22 -1.13 11.05
CA THR A 109 -11.19 -0.15 10.78
C THR A 109 -9.83 -0.84 10.82
N PHE A 110 -8.95 -0.47 9.90
CA PHE A 110 -7.60 -0.99 9.84
C PHE A 110 -6.69 0.07 9.20
N THR A 111 -5.39 -0.08 9.43
CA THR A 111 -4.38 0.84 8.92
C THR A 111 -3.58 0.13 7.84
N PHE A 112 -3.41 0.78 6.69
CA PHE A 112 -2.45 0.36 5.70
C PHE A 112 -1.12 1.07 6.00
N ILE A 113 -0.08 0.31 6.29
CA ILE A 113 1.27 0.83 6.53
C ILE A 113 2.19 0.19 5.50
N PRO A 114 2.98 0.96 4.73
CA PRO A 114 3.98 0.37 3.86
C PRO A 114 5.00 -0.42 4.68
N GLY A 115 5.32 -1.62 4.24
CA GLY A 115 6.41 -2.41 4.81
C GLY A 115 7.78 -1.82 4.48
N GLY A 116 8.78 -2.13 5.29
CA GLY A 116 10.16 -1.69 5.08
C GLY A 116 10.86 -1.28 6.36
N ILE A 117 12.13 -0.91 6.24
CA ILE A 117 12.91 -0.36 7.35
C ILE A 117 12.49 1.10 7.55
N ASN A 118 12.10 1.47 8.76
CA ASN A 118 11.77 2.86 9.09
C ASN A 118 12.96 3.77 8.75
N GLY A 119 12.70 4.88 8.05
CA GLY A 119 13.75 5.82 7.64
C GLY A 119 14.53 5.44 6.37
N SER A 120 14.25 4.29 5.74
CA SER A 120 14.88 3.88 4.48
C SER A 120 14.21 4.45 3.22
N ALA A 121 12.99 4.97 3.34
CA ALA A 121 12.26 5.61 2.25
C ALA A 121 12.92 6.94 1.82
N ILE A 122 12.73 7.33 0.57
CA ILE A 122 13.27 8.59 0.04
C ILE A 122 12.74 9.81 0.80
N GLU A 123 13.57 10.84 0.95
CA GLU A 123 13.20 12.13 1.53
C GLU A 123 13.23 13.23 0.46
N ASN A 124 12.51 14.34 0.71
CA ASN A 124 12.54 15.54 -0.14
C ASN A 124 12.27 15.28 -1.64
N PHE A 125 11.30 14.40 -1.93
CA PHE A 125 10.85 14.15 -3.30
C PHE A 125 10.18 15.39 -3.90
N SER A 126 10.68 15.84 -5.05
CA SER A 126 10.13 16.99 -5.78
C SER A 126 10.26 16.76 -7.27
N CYS A 127 9.27 17.20 -8.04
CA CYS A 127 9.29 17.18 -9.49
C CYS A 127 9.03 18.58 -10.05
N VAL A 128 9.79 18.97 -11.07
CA VAL A 128 9.65 20.26 -11.76
C VAL A 128 9.49 20.02 -13.25
N ILE A 129 8.42 20.59 -13.81
CA ILE A 129 8.19 20.61 -15.26
C ILE A 129 8.88 21.85 -15.83
N TYR A 130 9.67 21.68 -16.89
CA TYR A 130 10.38 22.76 -17.56
C TYR A 130 10.39 22.54 -19.07
N ASN A 131 10.64 23.61 -19.83
CA ASN A 131 10.65 23.59 -21.30
C ASN A 131 9.41 22.89 -21.89
N ILE A 132 8.24 23.08 -21.25
CA ILE A 132 6.90 22.59 -21.64
C ILE A 132 6.71 21.06 -21.58
N SER A 133 7.77 20.28 -21.81
CA SER A 133 7.68 18.84 -22.09
C SER A 133 8.63 17.96 -21.27
N PHE A 134 9.51 18.56 -20.47
CA PHE A 134 10.45 17.82 -19.62
C PHE A 134 10.01 17.88 -18.16
N MET A 135 10.21 16.79 -17.43
CA MET A 135 9.97 16.70 -16.00
C MET A 135 11.21 16.12 -15.34
N ASN A 136 11.81 16.86 -14.41
CA ASN A 136 12.89 16.35 -13.56
C ASN A 136 12.33 16.07 -12.19
N CYS A 137 12.56 14.87 -11.67
CA CYS A 137 12.26 14.52 -10.30
C CYS A 137 13.57 14.27 -9.54
N THR A 138 13.67 14.83 -8.35
CA THR A 138 14.82 14.68 -7.46
C THR A 138 14.36 14.20 -6.10
N TRP A 139 15.20 13.43 -5.43
CA TRP A 139 14.96 12.96 -4.07
C TRP A 139 16.30 12.72 -3.36
N GLN A 140 16.23 12.61 -2.04
CA GLN A 140 17.34 12.21 -1.19
C GLN A 140 17.12 10.76 -0.73
N ALA A 141 18.21 10.02 -0.56
CA ALA A 141 18.14 8.71 0.07
C ALA A 141 17.63 8.84 1.50
N GLY A 142 16.92 7.82 1.99
CA GLY A 142 16.49 7.75 3.37
C GLY A 142 17.68 7.70 4.32
N LYS A 143 17.56 8.34 5.48
CA LYS A 143 18.65 8.42 6.48
C LYS A 143 19.13 7.05 6.95
N ASP A 144 18.20 6.09 7.01
CA ASP A 144 18.43 4.74 7.50
C ASP A 144 18.44 3.71 6.35
N ALA A 145 18.61 4.17 5.12
CA ALA A 145 18.73 3.31 3.96
C ALA A 145 20.11 2.62 3.94
N PRO A 146 20.18 1.28 3.79
CA PRO A 146 21.43 0.57 3.52
C PRO A 146 22.20 1.14 2.31
N GLU A 147 23.53 1.03 2.30
CA GLU A 147 24.37 1.57 1.22
C GLU A 147 24.08 0.95 -0.16
N ASP A 148 23.59 -0.30 -0.19
CA ASP A 148 23.23 -1.03 -1.39
C ASP A 148 21.77 -0.76 -1.86
N THR A 149 21.07 0.18 -1.22
CA THR A 149 19.69 0.53 -1.58
C THR A 149 19.61 1.14 -2.98
N GLN A 150 18.70 0.62 -3.80
CA GLN A 150 18.36 1.18 -5.11
C GLN A 150 16.90 1.66 -5.13
N TYR A 151 16.70 2.90 -5.59
CA TYR A 151 15.38 3.51 -5.70
C TYR A 151 14.89 3.50 -7.15
N PHE A 152 13.59 3.24 -7.32
CA PHE A 152 12.93 3.20 -8.63
C PHE A 152 11.74 4.17 -8.63
N LEU A 153 11.66 4.98 -9.68
CA LEU A 153 10.56 5.91 -9.89
C LEU A 153 9.54 5.31 -10.87
N TYR A 154 8.28 5.24 -10.43
CA TYR A 154 7.15 4.85 -11.25
C TYR A 154 6.17 6.02 -11.34
N TRP A 155 5.53 6.17 -12.50
CA TRP A 155 4.47 7.14 -12.70
C TRP A 155 3.26 6.45 -13.34
N GLN A 156 2.07 6.84 -12.94
CA GLN A 156 0.81 6.35 -13.49
C GLN A 156 -0.06 7.56 -13.80
N ASN A 157 -0.65 7.58 -14.99
CA ASN A 157 -1.57 8.64 -15.37
C ASN A 157 -2.94 8.40 -14.72
N SER A 158 -3.51 9.44 -14.13
CA SER A 158 -4.90 9.45 -13.66
C SER A 158 -5.79 9.76 -14.88
N ARG A 159 -6.38 8.73 -15.48
CA ARG A 159 -7.30 8.89 -16.63
C ARG A 159 -8.75 8.80 -16.18
#